data_AF-A0AAU6SMG7-F1
#
_entry.id   AF-A0AAU6SMG7-F1
#
_cell.length_a   1.000
_cell.length_b   1.000
_cell.length_c   1.000
_cell.angle_alpha   90.00
_cell.angle_beta   90.00
_cell.angle_gamma   90.00
#
_symmetry.space_group_name_H-M   'P 1'
#
loop_
_entity.id
_entity.type
_entity.pdbx_description
1 polymer ?
#
loop_
_entity_poly.entity_id
_entity_poly.type
_entity_poly.pdbx_seq_one_letter_code
_entity_poly.pdbx_strand_id
1 'polypeptide(L)'
;MSRSPSPIQVLPSFDELVLLAEQNPEAFSSLKQSLCDELIDSASVIMQERLRAQQNHIDRILSRCKNPHHANVKLMQELSVQMIKFRGALEGDSQPTTSAQIIPFQARHDDWR
;
A
#
# COMPACT_ATOMS: atom_id res chain seq x y z
N MET A 1 6.07 -25.12 11.25
CA MET A 1 6.16 -23.80 11.91
C MET A 1 4.74 -23.28 12.07
N SER A 2 4.21 -23.37 13.29
CA SER A 2 2.83 -23.02 13.63
C SER A 2 2.69 -21.50 13.62
N ARG A 3 1.95 -20.94 12.66
CA ARG A 3 1.70 -19.50 12.59
C ARG A 3 0.56 -19.18 13.55
N SER A 4 0.87 -18.70 14.74
CA SER A 4 -0.12 -18.11 15.64
C SER A 4 -0.75 -16.91 14.92
N PRO A 5 -2.08 -16.76 14.89
CA PRO A 5 -2.67 -15.50 14.47
C PRO A 5 -2.18 -14.44 15.47
N SER A 6 -1.45 -13.43 14.99
CA SER A 6 -1.16 -12.26 15.82
C SER A 6 -2.51 -11.67 16.25
N PRO A 7 -2.68 -11.27 17.52
CA PRO A 7 -3.93 -10.67 17.95
C PRO A 7 -4.12 -9.45 17.06
N ILE A 8 -5.21 -9.43 16.29
CA ILE A 8 -5.67 -8.19 15.69
C ILE A 8 -5.83 -7.25 16.87
N GLN A 9 -4.93 -6.28 17.02
CA GLN A 9 -5.01 -5.27 18.06
C GLN A 9 -6.45 -4.74 18.01
N VAL A 10 -7.17 -4.82 19.14
CA VAL A 10 -8.57 -4.41 19.18
C VAL A 10 -8.57 -2.92 18.85
N LEU A 11 -9.09 -2.58 17.67
CA LEU A 11 -9.24 -1.20 17.26
C LEU A 11 -10.07 -0.48 18.34
N PRO A 12 -9.68 0.74 18.74
CA PRO A 12 -10.55 1.58 19.56
C PRO A 12 -11.89 1.74 18.86
N SER A 13 -12.94 1.96 19.65
CA SER A 13 -14.27 2.25 19.10
C SER A 13 -14.22 3.47 18.19
N PHE A 14 -15.20 3.58 17.29
CA PHE A 14 -15.29 4.73 16.39
C PHE A 14 -15.33 6.05 17.17
N ASP A 15 -16.08 6.11 18.26
CA ASP A 15 -16.20 7.30 19.10
C ASP A 15 -14.86 7.68 19.74
N GLU A 16 -14.07 6.70 20.20
CA GLU A 16 -12.73 6.93 20.73
C GLU A 16 -11.75 7.43 19.65
N LEU A 17 -11.85 6.91 18.43
CA LEU A 17 -11.04 7.36 17.30
C LEU A 17 -11.39 8.79 16.88
N VAL A 18 -12.67 9.15 16.86
CA VAL A 18 -13.14 10.52 16.60
C VAL A 18 -12.62 11.46 17.68
N LEU A 19 -12.80 11.09 18.95
CA LEU A 19 -12.31 11.88 20.08
C LEU A 19 -10.79 12.07 20.02
N LEU A 20 -10.03 11.02 19.69
CA LEU A 20 -8.59 11.10 19.54
C LEU A 20 -8.18 12.01 18.37
N ALA A 21 -8.87 11.93 17.23
CA ALA A 21 -8.60 12.77 16.07
C ALA A 21 -8.88 14.25 16.33
N GLU A 22 -9.92 14.57 17.11
CA GLU A 22 -10.30 15.94 17.47
C GLU A 22 -9.38 16.53 18.54
N GLN A 23 -9.06 15.76 19.58
CA GLN A 23 -8.30 16.25 20.74
C GLN A 23 -6.79 16.16 20.55
N ASN A 24 -6.31 15.14 19.83
CA ASN A 24 -4.89 14.89 19.64
C ASN A 24 -4.59 14.24 18.27
N PRO A 25 -4.58 15.03 17.18
CA PRO A 25 -4.39 14.52 15.82
C PRO A 25 -3.01 13.87 15.59
N GLU A 26 -1.98 14.25 16.35
CA GLU A 26 -0.66 13.60 16.31
C GLU A 26 -0.70 12.19 16.91
N ALA A 27 -1.39 12.01 18.03
CA ALA A 27 -1.59 10.69 18.62
C ALA A 27 -2.44 9.79 17.72
N PHE A 28 -3.47 10.33 17.07
CA PHE A 28 -4.24 9.60 16.06
C PHE A 28 -3.37 9.14 14.89
N SER A 29 -2.50 10.03 14.40
CA SER A 29 -1.56 9.70 13.31
C SER A 29 -0.56 8.62 13.73
N SER A 30 -0.06 8.69 14.96
CA SER A 30 0.86 7.71 15.54
C SER A 30 0.20 6.34 15.72
N LEU A 31 -1.05 6.30 16.20
CA LEU A 31 -1.85 5.08 16.29
C LEU A 31 -2.07 4.44 14.92
N LYS A 32 -2.39 5.25 13.90
CA LYS A 32 -2.54 4.76 12.52
C LYS A 32 -1.25 4.09 12.05
N GLN A 33 -0.12 4.75 12.28
CA GLN A 33 1.20 4.25 11.88
C GLN A 33 1.55 2.94 12.58
N SER A 34 1.36 2.85 13.90
CA SER A 34 1.67 1.64 14.67
C SER A 34 0.84 0.45 14.24
N LEU A 35 -0.46 0.65 13.97
CA LEU A 35 -1.34 -0.41 13.46
C LEU A 35 -0.88 -0.94 12.09
N CYS A 36 -0.46 -0.03 11.20
CA CYS A 36 0.09 -0.41 9.90
C CYS A 36 1.41 -1.17 10.04
N ASP A 37 2.34 -0.70 10.85
CA ASP A 37 3.64 -1.34 11.04
C ASP A 37 3.51 -2.73 11.67
N GLU A 38 2.64 -2.89 12.67
CA GLU A 38 2.36 -4.19 13.29
C GLU A 38 1.76 -5.18 12.27
N LEU A 39 0.79 -4.75 11.46
CA LEU A 39 0.21 -5.58 10.41
C LEU A 39 1.28 -6.03 9.41
N ILE A 40 2.14 -5.12 8.98
CA ILE A 40 3.23 -5.42 8.05
C ILE A 40 4.19 -6.43 8.69
N ASP A 41 4.62 -6.21 9.93
CA ASP A 41 5.58 -7.07 10.62
C ASP A 41 5.03 -8.49 10.87
N SER A 42 3.71 -8.64 11.01
CA SER A 42 3.04 -9.94 11.10
C SER A 42 3.03 -10.74 9.78
N ALA A 43 3.25 -10.06 8.63
CA ALA A 43 3.28 -10.70 7.33
C ALA A 43 4.55 -11.55 7.12
N SER A 44 4.61 -12.30 6.01
CA SER A 44 5.84 -13.06 5.70
C SER A 44 6.96 -12.09 5.33
N VAL A 45 8.21 -12.44 5.64
CA VAL A 45 9.39 -11.60 5.35
C VAL A 45 9.44 -11.16 3.88
N ILE A 46 9.10 -12.07 2.96
CA ILE A 46 9.05 -11.79 1.51
C ILE A 46 7.99 -10.73 1.17
N MET A 47 6.88 -10.67 1.92
CA MET A 47 5.78 -9.74 1.68
C MET A 47 5.98 -8.39 2.38
N GLN A 48 6.71 -8.35 3.49
CA GLN A 48 6.95 -7.13 4.28
C GLN A 48 7.49 -5.98 3.41
N GLU A 49 8.52 -6.24 2.60
CA GLU A 49 9.10 -5.21 1.73
C GLU A 49 8.07 -4.62 0.76
N ARG A 50 7.26 -5.48 0.14
CA ARG A 50 6.19 -5.05 -0.78
C ARG A 50 5.13 -4.24 -0.04
N LEU A 51 4.73 -4.64 1.15
CA LEU A 51 3.72 -3.93 1.95
C LEU A 51 4.24 -2.56 2.41
N ARG A 52 5.51 -2.45 2.82
CA ARG A 52 6.15 -1.16 3.15
C ARG A 52 6.18 -0.22 1.94
N ALA A 53 6.49 -0.75 0.76
CA ALA A 53 6.41 0.02 -0.47
C ALA A 53 4.97 0.47 -0.80
N GLN A 54 3.97 -0.38 -0.56
CA GLN A 54 2.55 -0.01 -0.70
C GLN A 54 2.13 1.06 0.30
N GLN A 55 2.53 0.95 1.57
CA GLN A 55 2.26 1.96 2.60
C GLN A 55 2.84 3.33 2.20
N ASN A 56 4.11 3.37 1.80
CA ASN A 56 4.76 4.59 1.29
C ASN A 56 4.03 5.18 0.07
N HIS A 57 3.48 4.33 -0.80
CA HIS A 57 2.68 4.77 -1.94
C HIS A 57 1.37 5.43 -1.49
N ILE A 58 0.66 4.79 -0.55
CA ILE A 58 -0.57 5.32 0.05
C ILE A 58 -0.29 6.67 0.73
N ASP A 59 0.78 6.78 1.52
CA ASP A 59 1.12 8.03 2.21
C ASP A 59 1.41 9.17 1.22
N ARG A 60 2.07 8.88 0.10
CA ARG A 60 2.30 9.85 -0.98
C ARG A 60 1.00 10.25 -1.72
N ILE A 61 0.03 9.35 -1.83
CA ILE A 61 -1.29 9.68 -2.39
C ILE A 61 -2.05 10.58 -1.43
N LEU A 62 -2.06 10.22 -0.14
CA LEU A 62 -2.73 10.99 0.91
C LEU A 62 -2.14 12.39 1.04
N SER A 63 -0.82 12.56 0.92
CA SER A 63 -0.17 13.88 0.99
C SER A 63 -0.59 14.84 -0.13
N ARG A 64 -1.20 14.33 -1.21
CA ARG A 64 -1.71 15.12 -2.34
C ARG A 64 -3.23 15.36 -2.25
N CYS A 65 -3.90 14.79 -1.26
CA CYS A 65 -5.33 14.95 -1.07
C CYS A 65 -5.63 16.32 -0.44
N LYS A 66 -6.64 17.01 -0.97
CA LYS A 66 -7.03 18.37 -0.55
C LYS A 66 -8.00 18.39 0.62
N ASN A 67 -8.66 17.27 0.89
CA ASN A 67 -9.62 17.10 1.99
C ASN A 67 -9.81 15.61 2.34
N PRO A 68 -10.43 15.29 3.49
CA PRO A 68 -10.65 13.91 3.93
C PRO A 68 -11.51 13.07 2.98
N HIS A 69 -12.50 13.66 2.30
CA HIS A 69 -13.33 12.92 1.34
C HIS A 69 -12.52 12.46 0.13
N HIS A 70 -11.64 13.30 -0.40
CA HIS A 70 -10.74 12.93 -1.48
C HIS A 70 -9.79 11.81 -1.06
N ALA A 71 -9.25 11.87 0.16
CA ALA A 71 -8.45 10.79 0.74
C ALA A 71 -9.22 9.46 0.79
N ASN A 72 -10.46 9.47 1.29
CA ASN A 72 -11.29 8.26 1.36
C ASN A 72 -11.57 7.66 -0.02
N VAL A 73 -11.88 8.49 -1.03
CA VAL A 73 -12.05 8.02 -2.41
C VAL A 73 -10.77 7.38 -2.94
N LYS A 74 -9.61 7.99 -2.68
CA LYS A 74 -8.32 7.46 -3.12
C LYS A 74 -7.96 6.13 -2.43
N LEU A 75 -8.21 6.02 -1.13
CA LEU A 75 -8.01 4.78 -0.39
C LEU A 75 -8.90 3.65 -0.94
N MET A 76 -10.16 3.94 -1.25
CA MET A 76 -11.07 2.95 -1.85
C MET A 76 -10.61 2.51 -3.26
N GLN A 77 -10.09 3.44 -4.05
CA GLN A 77 -9.50 3.12 -5.37
C GLN A 77 -8.30 2.17 -5.23
N GLU A 78 -7.37 2.47 -4.32
CA GLU A 78 -6.21 1.60 -4.07
C GLU A 78 -6.62 0.21 -3.57
N LEU A 79 -7.57 0.15 -2.64
CA LEU A 79 -8.10 -1.12 -2.14
C LEU A 79 -8.74 -1.94 -3.25
N SER A 80 -9.50 -1.30 -4.14
CA SER A 80 -10.13 -1.97 -5.29
C SER A 80 -9.08 -2.57 -6.24
N VAL A 81 -7.99 -1.84 -6.50
CA VAL A 81 -6.86 -2.35 -7.31
C VAL A 81 -6.23 -3.59 -6.68
N GLN A 82 -6.02 -3.60 -5.36
CA GLN A 82 -5.47 -4.78 -4.68
C GLN A 82 -6.43 -5.96 -4.70
N MET A 83 -7.75 -5.71 -4.56
CA MET A 83 -8.76 -6.76 -4.62
C MET A 83 -8.82 -7.40 -6.01
N ILE A 84 -8.68 -6.62 -7.09
CA ILE A 84 -8.61 -7.15 -8.46
C ILE A 84 -7.37 -8.04 -8.63
N LYS A 85 -6.19 -7.59 -8.19
CA LYS A 85 -4.96 -8.38 -8.25
C LYS A 85 -5.08 -9.69 -7.45
N PHE A 86 -5.67 -9.60 -6.26
CA PHE A 86 -5.91 -10.76 -5.41
C PHE A 86 -6.82 -11.78 -6.09
N ARG A 87 -7.94 -11.31 -6.66
CA ARG A 87 -8.86 -12.13 -7.44
C ARG A 87 -8.16 -12.81 -8.62
N GLY A 88 -7.38 -12.08 -9.41
CA GLY A 88 -6.62 -12.65 -10.53
C GLY A 88 -5.62 -13.72 -10.08
N ALA A 89 -4.95 -13.52 -8.94
CA ALA A 89 -4.06 -14.53 -8.37
C ALA A 89 -4.79 -15.81 -7.91
N LEU A 90 -6.03 -15.69 -7.43
CA LEU A 90 -6.87 -16.84 -7.07
C LEU A 90 -7.44 -17.57 -8.29
N GLU A 91 -7.84 -16.82 -9.32
CA GLU A 91 -8.41 -17.35 -10.56
C GLU A 91 -7.34 -17.99 -11.49
N GLY A 92 -6.06 -17.90 -11.11
CA GLY A 92 -4.95 -18.51 -11.86
C GLY A 92 -4.50 -17.68 -13.05
N ASP A 93 -4.86 -16.40 -13.09
CA ASP A 93 -4.43 -15.45 -14.12
C ASP A 93 -2.98 -15.03 -13.84
N SER A 94 -2.05 -15.99 -13.97
CA SER A 94 -0.63 -15.72 -14.02
C SER A 94 -0.39 -14.89 -15.27
N GLN A 95 -0.13 -13.60 -15.09
CA GLN A 95 0.19 -12.69 -16.19
C GLN A 95 1.12 -13.39 -17.19
N PRO A 96 0.81 -13.38 -18.50
CA PRO A 96 1.71 -13.91 -19.48
C PRO A 96 3.06 -13.20 -19.31
N THR A 97 4.13 -13.97 -19.17
CA THR A 97 5.50 -13.48 -19.26
C THR A 97 5.73 -13.01 -20.69
N THR A 98 5.18 -11.85 -21.06
CA THR A 98 5.54 -11.20 -22.31
C THR A 98 7.02 -10.87 -22.20
N SER A 99 7.84 -11.72 -22.80
CA SER A 99 9.27 -11.47 -22.98
C SER A 99 9.40 -10.11 -23.65
N ALA A 100 9.86 -9.12 -22.90
CA ALA A 100 10.05 -7.79 -23.43
C ALA A 100 11.15 -7.86 -24.49
N GLN A 101 10.86 -7.37 -25.70
CA GLN A 101 11.85 -7.30 -26.75
C GLN A 101 12.89 -6.24 -26.39
N ILE A 102 14.10 -6.68 -26.05
CA ILE A 102 15.23 -5.80 -25.75
C ILE A 102 15.67 -5.14 -27.07
N ILE A 103 15.36 -3.86 -27.23
CA ILE A 103 15.85 -3.05 -28.36
C ILE A 103 17.20 -2.45 -27.94
N PRO A 104 18.32 -2.79 -28.60
CA PRO A 104 19.62 -2.22 -28.28
C PRO A 104 19.62 -0.71 -28.55
N PHE A 105 20.24 0.04 -27.64
CA PHE A 105 20.40 1.48 -27.81
C PHE A 105 21.36 1.75 -28.97
N GLN A 106 20.85 2.30 -30.07
CA GLN A 106 21.70 2.75 -31.17
C GLN A 106 22.36 4.06 -30.75
N ALA A 107 23.70 4.04 -30.60
CA ALA A 107 24.48 5.26 -30.47
C ALA A 107 24.17 6.15 -31.68
N ARG A 108 23.80 7.42 -31.41
CA ARG A 108 23.55 8.40 -32.46
C ARG A 108 24.79 8.47 -33.35
N HIS A 109 24.62 8.21 -34.64
CA HIS A 109 25.66 8.41 -35.63
C HIS A 109 26.08 9.89 -35.59
N ASP A 110 27.36 10.14 -35.32
CA ASP A 110 27.98 11.47 -35.30
C ASP A 110 28.14 12.05 -36.72
N ASP A 111 27.06 12.07 -37.50
CA ASP A 111 27.05 12.73 -38.81
C ASP A 111 26.49 14.14 -38.65
N TRP A 112 27.26 14.97 -37.94
CA TRP A 112 27.22 16.43 -38.10
C TRP A 112 28.52 16.85 -38.78
N ARG A 113 28.51 16.89 -40.11
CA ARG A 113 29.46 17.65 -40.93
C ARG A 113 28.70 18.33 -42.05
#